data_AF-A0A832GEV4-F1
#
_entry.id   AF-A0A832GEV4-F1
#
_cell.length_a   1.000
_cell.length_b   1.000
_cell.length_c   1.000
_cell.angle_alpha   90.00
_cell.angle_beta   90.00
_cell.angle_gamma   90.00
#
_symmetry.space_group_name_H-M   'P 1'
#
loop_
_entity.id
_entity.type
_entity.pdbx_description
1 polymer ?
#
loop_
_entity_poly.entity_id
_entity_poly.type
_entity_poly.pdbx_seq_one_letter_code
_entity_poly.pdbx_strand_id
1 'polypeptide(L)' 'MYRDRPILGLAGGIGSGKSLVASMLAELGCLVIDSDALAREVL' A
#
# COMPACT_ATOMS: atom_id res chain seq x y z
N MET A 1 -12.13 11.57 -4.85
CA MET A 1 -11.56 12.01 -6.15
C MET A 1 -10.71 10.93 -6.85
N TYR A 2 -10.98 9.63 -6.64
CA TYR A 2 -10.20 8.52 -7.23
C TYR A 2 -11.06 7.48 -7.96
N ARG A 3 -12.28 7.86 -8.37
CA ARG A 3 -13.31 6.91 -8.81
C ARG A 3 -12.90 6.11 -10.06
N ASP A 4 -12.02 6.67 -10.89
CA ASP A 4 -11.55 6.07 -12.14
C ASP A 4 -10.09 5.57 -12.06
N ARG A 5 -9.48 5.56 -10.87
CA ARG A 5 -8.11 5.04 -10.70
C ARG A 5 -8.14 3.54 -10.41
N PRO A 6 -7.27 2.73 -11.04
CA PRO A 6 -7.16 1.32 -10.72
C PRO A 6 -6.65 1.14 -9.29
N ILE A 7 -7.22 0.15 -8.59
CA ILE A 7 -6.79 -0.25 -7.25
C ILE A 7 -5.97 -1.53 -7.40
N LEU A 8 -4.75 -1.52 -6.85
CA LEU A 8 -3.85 -2.67 -6.87
C LEU A 8 -3.63 -3.18 -5.46
N GLY A 9 -3.92 -4.46 -5.23
CA GLY A 9 -3.60 -5.14 -3.98
C GLY A 9 -2.16 -5.60 -3.96
N LEU A 10 -1.39 -5.19 -2.94
CA LEU A 10 -0.03 -5.65 -2.73
C LEU A 10 0.01 -6.71 -1.64
N ALA A 11 0.27 -7.97 -2.02
CA ALA A 11 0.28 -9.12 -1.12
C ALA A 11 1.65 -9.82 -1.12
N GLY A 12 1.91 -10.63 -0.08
CA GLY A 12 3.18 -11.31 0.14
C GLY A 12 3.42 -11.67 1.61
N GLY A 13 4.29 -12.65 1.86
CA GLY A 13 4.63 -13.11 3.21
C GLY A 13 5.39 -12.08 4.06
N ILE A 14 5.61 -12.41 5.34
CA ILE A 14 6.48 -11.61 6.22
C ILE A 14 7.90 -11.59 5.64
N GLY A 15 8.53 -10.42 5.61
CA GLY A 15 9.88 -10.26 5.06
C GLY A 15 9.98 -10.30 3.53
N SER A 16 8.87 -10.42 2.79
CA SER A 16 8.89 -10.52 1.32
C SER A 16 9.11 -9.18 0.59
N GLY A 17 9.33 -8.08 1.32
CA GLY A 17 9.58 -6.77 0.73
C GLY A 17 8.35 -5.96 0.31
N LYS A 18 7.13 -6.30 0.79
CA LYS A 18 5.91 -5.53 0.46
C LYS A 18 6.06 -4.03 0.73
N SER A 19 6.55 -3.64 1.90
CA SER A 19 6.74 -2.23 2.26
C SER A 19 7.73 -1.51 1.35
N LEU A 20 8.75 -2.23 0.83
CA LEU A 20 9.70 -1.69 -0.13
C LEU A 20 9.03 -1.47 -1.49
N VAL A 21 8.25 -2.42 -1.98
CA VAL A 21 7.49 -2.25 -3.23
C VAL A 21 6.47 -1.12 -3.10
N ALA A 22 5.81 -1.01 -1.95
CA ALA A 22 4.89 0.10 -1.67
C ALA A 22 5.60 1.46 -1.72
N SER A 23 6.79 1.61 -1.12
CA SER A 23 7.55 2.86 -1.17
C SER A 23 8.00 3.21 -2.59
N MET A 24 8.46 2.22 -3.36
CA MET A 24 8.81 2.42 -4.77
C MET A 24 7.61 2.89 -5.60
N LEU A 25 6.42 2.31 -5.39
CA LEU A 25 5.20 2.76 -6.06
C LEU A 25 4.83 4.19 -5.65
N ALA A 26 5.00 4.55 -4.37
CA ALA A 26 4.78 5.92 -3.90
C ALA A 26 5.73 6.92 -4.56
N GLU A 27 7.02 6.58 -4.70
CA GLU A 27 8.02 7.39 -5.40
C GLU A 27 7.67 7.60 -6.88
N LEU A 28 6.98 6.64 -7.51
CA LEU A 28 6.46 6.75 -8.87
C LEU A 28 5.12 7.51 -8.97
N GLY A 29 4.61 8.05 -7.85
CA GLY A 29 3.40 8.86 -7.79
C GLY A 29 2.11 8.10 -7.51
N CYS A 30 2.19 6.82 -7.13
CA CYS A 30 1.02 6.08 -6.64
C CYS A 30 0.61 6.57 -5.25
N LEU A 31 -0.71 6.62 -5.03
CA LEU A 31 -1.23 6.72 -3.67
C LEU A 31 -1.12 5.34 -3.02
N VAL A 32 -0.50 5.28 -1.84
CA VAL A 32 -0.38 4.04 -1.05
C VAL A 32 -1.38 4.07 0.10
N ILE A 33 -2.11 2.97 0.27
CA ILE A 33 -3.00 2.73 1.41
C ILE A 33 -2.42 1.55 2.19
N ASP A 34 -1.95 1.80 3.41
CA ASP A 34 -1.37 0.77 4.28
C ASP A 34 -2.43 0.21 5.22
N SER A 35 -2.87 -1.02 4.95
CA SER A 35 -3.88 -1.69 5.78
C SER A 35 -3.39 -2.00 7.19
N ASP A 36 -2.10 -2.30 7.37
CA ASP A 36 -1.54 -2.68 8.66
C ASP A 36 -1.45 -1.45 9.58
N ALA A 37 -1.10 -0.29 9.01
CA ALA A 37 -1.11 0.99 9.73
C ALA A 37 -2.54 1.38 10.15
N LEU A 38 -3.49 1.34 9.22
CA LEU A 38 -4.89 1.65 9.51
C LEU A 38 -5.50 0.72 10.56
N ALA A 39 -5.17 -0.58 10.51
CA ALA A 39 -5.61 -1.53 11.52
C ALA A 39 -5.06 -1.19 12.91
N ARG A 40 -3.84 -0.68 13.02
CA ARG A 40 -3.25 -0.25 14.30
C ARG A 40 -3.87 1.05 14.84
N GLU A 41 -4.31 1.94 13.96
CA GLU A 41 -4.93 3.22 14.34
C GLU A 41 -6.33 3.05 14.94
N VAL A 42 -7.03 1.95 14.63
CA VAL A 42 -8.40 1.67 15.10
C VAL A 42 -8.45 0.71 16.29
N LEU A 43 -7.30 0.27 16.80
CA LEU A 43 -7.17 -0.54 18.02
C LEU A 43 -6.97 0.35 19.25
#